data_AF-A0A091R094-F1
#
_entry.id   AF-A0A091R094-F1
#
_cell.length_a   1.000
_cell.length_b   1.000
_cell.length_c   1.000
_cell.angle_alpha   90.00
_cell.angle_beta   90.00
_cell.angle_gamma   90.00
#
_symmetry.space_group_name_H-M   'P 1'
#
loop_
_entity.id
_entity.type
_entity.pdbx_description
1 polymer ?
#
loop_
_entity_poly.entity_id
_entity_poly.type
_entity_poly.pdbx_seq_one_letter_code
_entity_poly.pdbx_strand_id
1 'polypeptide(L)'
;RNSSSPVSPASVPGQRRLASRNGDMNLQVAPPPPSAHPAMDQVHPQNIPDSPMANSGPLCCTICHERLEDTHFVQCPSVPSHKFCFPCSRESIKAQGATGEVYCPSGEKCPLVGSNVPWAFMQGEIATILAGDVKVKKERD
;
A
#
# COMPACT_ATOMS: atom_id res chain seq x y z
N ARG A 1 10.46 -35.73 -33.62
CA ARG A 1 10.83 -34.86 -34.77
C ARG A 1 9.85 -33.70 -34.77
N ASN A 2 10.36 -32.46 -34.85
CA ASN A 2 9.66 -31.17 -34.81
C ASN A 2 9.37 -30.71 -33.36
N SER A 3 10.18 -29.89 -32.66
CA SER A 3 11.03 -28.73 -32.97
C SER A 3 10.26 -27.46 -33.32
N SER A 4 10.06 -26.55 -32.36
CA SER A 4 9.96 -25.09 -32.58
C SER A 4 10.19 -24.33 -31.27
N SER A 5 11.19 -23.46 -31.30
CA SER A 5 11.84 -22.73 -30.20
C SER A 5 11.12 -21.43 -29.79
N PRO A 6 11.41 -20.85 -28.60
CA PRO A 6 10.93 -19.53 -28.18
C PRO A 6 11.75 -18.38 -28.80
N VAL A 7 11.12 -17.22 -28.98
CA VAL A 7 11.78 -15.97 -29.38
C VAL A 7 12.16 -15.12 -28.15
N SER A 8 13.36 -14.54 -28.17
CA SER A 8 13.95 -13.71 -27.09
C SER A 8 13.74 -12.20 -27.33
N PRO A 9 13.86 -11.36 -26.27
CA PRO A 9 13.63 -9.91 -26.33
C PRO A 9 14.85 -9.12 -26.85
N ALA A 10 14.61 -7.95 -27.44
CA ALA A 10 15.65 -6.99 -27.80
C ALA A 10 15.81 -5.90 -26.71
N SER A 11 17.04 -5.70 -26.27
CA SER A 11 17.49 -4.61 -25.40
C SER A 11 18.36 -3.62 -26.19
N VAL A 12 18.63 -2.47 -25.57
CA VAL A 12 19.75 -1.49 -25.75
C VAL A 12 19.37 -0.08 -26.28
N PRO A 13 20.19 0.98 -26.03
CA PRO A 13 19.86 2.06 -25.07
C PRO A 13 20.18 3.47 -25.64
N GLY A 14 20.15 4.50 -24.79
CA GLY A 14 20.57 5.87 -25.12
C GLY A 14 19.35 6.77 -25.30
N GLN A 15 19.28 7.98 -24.73
CA GLN A 15 20.18 9.09 -25.04
C GLN A 15 20.30 10.04 -23.84
N ARG A 16 21.54 10.37 -23.46
CA ARG A 16 21.89 11.51 -22.60
C ARG A 16 21.38 12.80 -23.25
N ARG A 17 20.77 13.70 -22.46
CA ARG A 17 20.92 15.15 -22.67
C ARG A 17 21.26 15.81 -21.35
N LEU A 18 22.54 16.17 -21.22
CA LEU A 18 23.00 17.22 -20.32
C LEU A 18 22.82 18.55 -21.06
N ALA A 19 22.19 19.52 -20.43
CA ALA A 19 22.20 20.91 -20.87
C ALA A 19 22.48 21.81 -19.66
N SER A 20 23.75 22.15 -19.49
CA SER A 20 24.20 23.30 -18.70
C SER A 20 24.03 24.57 -19.54
N ARG A 21 23.40 25.61 -19.00
CA ARG A 21 23.81 26.99 -19.23
C ARG A 21 23.38 27.91 -18.08
N ASN A 22 24.37 28.60 -17.53
CA ASN A 22 24.27 29.76 -16.63
C ASN A 22 23.93 31.05 -17.43
N GLY A 23 23.49 32.10 -16.71
CA GLY A 23 23.43 33.51 -17.14
C GLY A 23 22.00 34.03 -17.33
N ASP A 24 21.37 34.70 -16.36
CA ASP A 24 21.55 36.09 -15.87
C ASP A 24 20.94 37.19 -16.78
N MET A 25 20.24 38.11 -16.11
CA MET A 25 19.85 39.48 -16.50
C MET A 25 18.61 39.71 -17.39
N ASN A 26 17.44 40.02 -16.79
CA ASN A 26 16.65 41.22 -17.17
C ASN A 26 15.48 41.59 -16.21
N LEU A 27 15.67 42.74 -15.55
CA LEU A 27 14.73 43.86 -15.30
C LEU A 27 13.33 43.68 -14.67
N GLN A 28 13.21 44.32 -13.50
CA GLN A 28 12.24 45.37 -13.12
C GLN A 28 10.77 44.99 -12.81
N VAL A 29 10.37 45.20 -11.55
CA VAL A 29 9.63 46.40 -11.11
C VAL A 29 9.38 46.32 -9.59
N ALA A 30 9.70 47.39 -8.86
CA ALA A 30 9.33 47.62 -7.45
C ALA A 30 8.05 48.48 -7.35
N PRO A 31 7.30 48.40 -6.24
CA PRO A 31 7.21 49.60 -5.37
C PRO A 31 7.26 49.33 -3.83
N PRO A 32 7.68 50.31 -2.99
CA PRO A 32 7.68 50.22 -1.51
C PRO A 32 6.39 50.81 -0.83
N PRO A 33 6.24 50.70 0.53
CA PRO A 33 4.96 50.55 1.28
C PRO A 33 4.47 51.88 1.94
N PRO A 34 3.33 51.97 2.69
CA PRO A 34 3.27 51.55 4.12
C PRO A 34 1.86 51.17 4.66
N SER A 35 1.78 50.43 5.78
CA SER A 35 0.82 50.71 6.88
C SER A 35 1.12 49.81 8.08
N ALA A 36 1.44 50.47 9.20
CA ALA A 36 1.83 49.89 10.46
C ALA A 36 0.62 49.42 11.27
N HIS A 37 0.64 48.20 11.79
CA HIS A 37 -0.12 47.80 12.98
C HIS A 37 0.72 46.85 13.86
N PRO A 38 0.58 46.92 15.20
CA PRO A 38 1.58 46.45 16.17
C PRO A 38 1.36 45.00 16.65
N ALA A 39 2.47 44.39 17.07
CA ALA A 39 2.63 43.35 18.09
C ALA A 39 1.43 42.45 18.44
N MET A 40 1.50 41.19 18.04
CA MET A 40 1.19 40.07 18.93
C MET A 40 1.99 38.84 18.49
N ASP A 41 2.71 38.31 19.47
CA ASP A 41 3.47 37.06 19.47
C ASP A 41 2.62 35.91 18.90
N GLN A 42 2.87 35.55 17.63
CA GLN A 42 2.28 34.35 17.04
C GLN A 42 3.34 33.24 17.09
N VAL A 43 3.28 32.52 18.20
CA VAL A 43 3.87 31.22 18.49
C VAL A 43 4.19 30.43 17.23
N HIS A 44 5.48 30.26 16.96
CA HIS A 44 6.00 29.25 16.05
C HIS A 44 5.66 27.85 16.60
N PRO A 45 5.05 26.94 15.82
CA PRO A 45 5.31 25.52 15.99
C PRO A 45 6.57 25.18 15.17
N GLN A 46 7.73 25.36 15.79
CA GLN A 46 8.95 24.64 15.41
C GLN A 46 8.76 23.16 15.80
N ASN A 47 8.25 22.33 14.88
CA ASN A 47 8.51 20.90 14.97
C ASN A 47 8.57 20.21 13.60
N ILE A 48 9.81 20.11 13.12
CA ILE A 48 10.43 18.99 12.40
C ILE A 48 10.20 18.90 10.87
N PRO A 49 11.30 18.81 10.09
CA PRO A 49 11.25 18.73 8.63
C PRO A 49 10.54 17.46 8.16
N ASP A 50 9.57 17.68 7.27
CA ASP A 50 9.02 16.73 6.32
C ASP A 50 10.17 15.99 5.64
N SER A 51 10.49 14.81 6.18
CA SER A 51 11.37 13.87 5.54
C SER A 51 10.56 13.21 4.43
N PRO A 52 11.03 13.19 3.16
CA PRO A 52 10.36 12.47 2.10
C PRO A 52 10.61 10.96 2.28
N MET A 53 10.13 10.37 3.37
CA MET A 53 10.13 8.93 3.57
C MET A 53 8.93 8.36 2.84
N ALA A 54 9.16 8.08 1.55
CA ALA A 54 8.41 7.17 0.70
C ALA A 54 6.89 7.40 0.62
N ASN A 55 6.42 7.52 -0.62
CA ASN A 55 5.01 7.47 -1.05
C ASN A 55 4.22 6.21 -0.58
N SER A 56 4.77 5.38 0.30
CA SER A 56 4.08 4.36 1.07
C SER A 56 3.32 4.99 2.23
N GLY A 57 2.21 5.67 1.90
CA GLY A 57 1.21 6.03 2.92
C GLY A 57 0.77 4.79 3.72
N PRO A 58 0.25 4.98 4.95
CA PRO A 58 -0.18 3.86 5.78
C PRO A 58 -1.20 3.00 5.01
N LEU A 59 -0.90 1.70 4.85
CA LEU A 59 -1.84 0.76 4.27
C LEU A 59 -3.02 0.62 5.24
N CYS A 60 -4.25 0.78 4.77
CA CYS A 60 -5.45 0.68 5.60
C CYS A 60 -6.30 -0.53 5.21
N CYS A 61 -6.94 -1.15 6.19
CA CYS A 61 -7.91 -2.21 5.96
C CYS A 61 -9.14 -1.66 5.23
N THR A 62 -9.63 -2.33 4.18
CA THR A 62 -10.84 -1.89 3.46
C THR A 62 -12.12 -2.11 4.26
N ILE A 63 -12.09 -2.96 5.30
CA ILE A 63 -13.27 -3.30 6.12
C ILE A 63 -13.35 -2.38 7.35
N CYS A 64 -12.30 -2.34 8.17
CA CYS A 64 -12.30 -1.55 9.42
C CYS A 64 -11.61 -0.18 9.29
N HIS A 65 -10.98 0.12 8.15
CA HIS A 65 -10.24 1.37 7.91
C HIS A 65 -9.08 1.64 8.88
N GLU A 66 -8.72 0.67 9.71
CA GLU A 66 -7.55 0.75 10.59
C GLU A 66 -6.25 0.57 9.80
N ARG A 67 -5.18 1.13 10.36
CA ARG A 67 -3.82 0.98 9.84
C ARG A 67 -3.40 -0.49 9.91
N LEU A 68 -2.96 -1.02 8.77
CA LEU A 68 -2.36 -2.34 8.65
C LEU A 68 -0.91 -2.28 9.13
N GLU A 69 -0.54 -3.21 10.00
CA GLU A 69 0.85 -3.43 10.38
C GLU A 69 1.57 -4.18 9.23
N ASP A 70 2.81 -3.75 8.94
CA ASP A 70 3.59 -3.97 7.70
C ASP A 70 3.60 -5.42 7.14
N THR A 71 3.39 -6.43 7.98
CA THR A 71 3.40 -7.86 7.60
C THR A 71 2.13 -8.65 7.98
N HIS A 72 1.13 -8.03 8.62
CA HIS A 72 -0.07 -8.70 9.16
C HIS A 72 -1.35 -8.36 8.41
N PHE A 73 -1.30 -8.44 7.08
CA PHE A 73 -2.45 -8.20 6.24
C PHE A 73 -2.53 -9.18 5.08
N VAL A 74 -3.75 -9.40 4.62
CA VAL A 74 -4.04 -10.14 3.39
C VAL A 74 -4.31 -9.12 2.30
N GLN A 75 -3.61 -9.25 1.18
CA GLN A 75 -3.89 -8.48 -0.02
C GLN A 75 -4.58 -9.37 -1.05
N CYS A 76 -5.69 -8.89 -1.61
CA CYS A 76 -6.32 -9.59 -2.72
C CYS A 76 -5.40 -9.54 -3.95
N PRO A 77 -5.09 -10.68 -4.58
CA PRO A 77 -4.25 -10.71 -5.79
C PRO A 77 -4.96 -10.10 -7.01
N SER A 78 -6.29 -10.08 -7.02
CA SER A 78 -7.10 -9.55 -8.12
C SER A 78 -7.26 -8.04 -8.05
N VAL A 79 -7.46 -7.51 -6.85
CA VAL A 79 -7.77 -6.10 -6.62
C VAL A 79 -6.73 -5.52 -5.67
N PRO A 80 -5.77 -4.71 -6.15
CA PRO A 80 -4.67 -4.24 -5.31
C PRO A 80 -5.13 -3.33 -4.16
N SER A 81 -6.29 -2.71 -4.31
CA SER A 81 -6.95 -1.87 -3.29
C SER A 81 -7.57 -2.67 -2.14
N HIS A 82 -7.87 -3.95 -2.37
CA HIS A 82 -8.43 -4.83 -1.34
C HIS A 82 -7.30 -5.31 -0.44
N LYS A 83 -7.24 -4.73 0.75
CA LYS A 83 -6.26 -5.04 1.79
C LYS A 83 -7.03 -5.23 3.09
N PHE A 84 -6.77 -6.32 3.78
CA PHE A 84 -7.54 -6.71 4.96
C PHE A 84 -6.61 -7.05 6.09
N CYS A 85 -6.89 -6.54 7.28
CA CYS A 85 -6.18 -6.97 8.47
C CYS A 85 -6.54 -8.44 8.77
N PHE A 86 -5.64 -9.14 9.47
CA PHE A 86 -5.90 -10.51 9.93
C PHE A 86 -7.20 -10.67 10.72
N PRO A 87 -7.60 -9.77 11.64
CA PRO A 87 -8.88 -9.94 12.35
C PRO A 87 -10.10 -9.89 11.42
N CYS A 88 -10.16 -8.95 10.46
CA CYS A 88 -11.24 -8.93 9.48
C CYS A 88 -11.22 -10.16 8.56
N SER A 89 -10.03 -10.57 8.09
CA SER A 89 -9.89 -11.77 7.25
C SER A 89 -10.36 -13.03 7.99
N ARG A 90 -10.01 -13.13 9.28
CA ARG A 90 -10.39 -14.23 10.17
C ARG A 90 -11.90 -14.33 10.34
N GLU A 91 -12.57 -13.20 10.54
CA GLU A 91 -14.04 -13.14 10.63
C GLU A 91 -14.69 -13.67 9.35
N SER A 92 -14.22 -13.22 8.19
CA SER A 92 -14.72 -13.68 6.88
C SER A 92 -14.49 -15.17 6.66
N ILE A 93 -13.30 -15.68 7.00
CA ILE A 93 -12.97 -17.12 6.96
C ILE A 93 -13.95 -17.93 7.83
N LYS A 94 -14.19 -17.49 9.06
CA LYS A 94 -15.12 -18.15 10.00
C LYS A 94 -16.56 -18.14 9.44
N ALA A 95 -16.99 -17.02 8.87
CA ALA A 95 -18.33 -16.86 8.29
C ALA A 95 -18.56 -17.73 7.05
N GLN A 96 -17.54 -17.88 6.19
CA GLN A 96 -17.62 -18.71 4.97
C GLN A 96 -17.40 -20.21 5.25
N GLY A 97 -16.81 -20.54 6.40
CA GLY A 97 -16.52 -21.91 6.81
C GLY A 97 -15.10 -22.33 6.42
N ALA A 98 -14.24 -22.52 7.42
CA ALA A 98 -12.81 -22.82 7.26
C ALA A 98 -12.51 -24.15 6.53
N THR A 99 -13.50 -25.04 6.39
CA THR A 99 -13.34 -26.33 5.72
C THR A 99 -13.53 -26.27 4.21
N GLY A 100 -13.99 -25.13 3.67
CA GLY A 100 -14.33 -24.96 2.25
C GLY A 100 -13.46 -23.93 1.53
N GLU A 101 -13.91 -23.53 0.35
CA GLU A 101 -13.31 -22.45 -0.44
C GLU A 101 -13.70 -21.09 0.16
N VAL A 102 -12.77 -20.49 0.90
CA VAL A 102 -12.98 -19.15 1.46
C VAL A 102 -12.55 -18.11 0.44
N TYR A 103 -13.49 -17.32 -0.06
CA TYR A 103 -13.24 -16.30 -1.08
C TYR A 103 -12.76 -14.97 -0.47
N CYS A 104 -12.62 -13.94 -1.31
CA CYS A 104 -12.19 -12.61 -0.88
C CYS A 104 -13.07 -12.06 0.27
N PRO A 105 -12.48 -11.52 1.34
CA PRO A 105 -13.21 -11.02 2.51
C PRO A 105 -14.03 -9.74 2.22
N SER A 106 -13.87 -9.10 1.05
CA SER A 106 -14.81 -8.09 0.54
C SER A 106 -16.22 -8.63 0.28
N GLY A 107 -16.39 -9.96 0.18
CA GLY A 107 -17.64 -10.60 -0.25
C GLY A 107 -17.79 -10.77 -1.76
N GLU A 108 -16.86 -10.22 -2.54
CA GLU A 108 -16.81 -10.40 -3.99
C GLU A 108 -16.02 -11.66 -4.38
N LYS A 109 -16.40 -12.29 -5.50
CA LYS A 109 -15.64 -13.41 -6.08
C LYS A 109 -14.61 -12.86 -7.07
N CYS A 110 -13.54 -12.29 -6.54
CA CYS A 110 -12.50 -11.69 -7.38
C CYS A 110 -11.76 -12.78 -8.19
N PRO A 111 -11.65 -12.66 -9.52
CA PRO A 111 -10.96 -13.65 -10.35
C PRO A 111 -9.45 -13.52 -10.22
N LEU A 112 -8.71 -14.64 -10.23
CA LEU A 112 -7.24 -14.62 -10.29
C LEU A 112 -6.77 -13.85 -11.53
N VAL A 113 -5.68 -13.08 -11.39
CA VAL A 113 -5.13 -12.28 -12.49
C VAL A 113 -4.83 -13.17 -13.70
N GLY A 114 -5.44 -12.83 -14.85
CA GLY A 114 -5.28 -13.61 -16.08
C GLY A 114 -6.13 -14.88 -16.18
N SER A 115 -7.17 -15.07 -15.35
CA SER A 115 -8.07 -16.24 -15.38
C SER A 115 -9.51 -15.89 -15.00
N ASN A 116 -10.46 -16.80 -15.24
CA ASN A 116 -11.87 -16.72 -14.76
C ASN A 116 -12.11 -17.51 -13.46
N VAL A 117 -11.03 -18.05 -12.88
CA VAL A 117 -11.10 -18.85 -11.65
C VAL A 117 -11.17 -17.89 -10.45
N PRO A 118 -12.18 -18.02 -9.55
CA PRO A 118 -12.28 -17.18 -8.37
C PRO A 118 -11.10 -17.44 -7.44
N TRP A 119 -10.51 -16.37 -6.91
CA TRP A 119 -9.49 -16.48 -5.87
C TRP A 119 -10.12 -16.92 -4.55
N ALA A 120 -9.45 -17.87 -3.89
CA ALA A 120 -9.78 -18.32 -2.55
C ALA A 120 -8.49 -18.44 -1.73
N PHE A 121 -8.62 -18.38 -0.40
CA PHE A 121 -7.51 -18.60 0.51
C PHE A 121 -6.96 -20.01 0.40
N MET A 122 -5.64 -20.14 0.51
CA MET A 122 -5.03 -21.44 0.67
C MET A 122 -5.30 -21.98 2.08
N GLN A 123 -5.45 -23.30 2.23
CA GLN A 123 -5.67 -23.94 3.53
C GLN A 123 -4.56 -23.63 4.54
N GLY A 124 -3.31 -23.49 4.09
CA GLY A 124 -2.20 -23.04 4.92
C GLY A 124 -2.39 -21.61 5.47
N GLU A 125 -2.85 -20.68 4.62
CA GLU A 125 -3.14 -19.30 5.03
C GLU A 125 -4.31 -19.25 6.01
N ILE A 126 -5.38 -20.01 5.74
CA ILE A 126 -6.54 -20.16 6.65
C ILE A 126 -6.08 -20.64 8.03
N ALA A 127 -5.26 -21.69 8.07
CA ALA A 127 -4.73 -22.24 9.31
C ALA A 127 -3.88 -21.21 10.07
N THR A 128 -2.99 -20.47 9.40
CA THR A 128 -2.15 -19.45 10.03
C THR A 128 -2.96 -18.27 10.57
N ILE A 129 -3.93 -17.76 9.78
CA ILE A 129 -4.76 -16.62 10.18
C ILE A 129 -5.65 -16.99 11.37
N LEU A 130 -6.19 -18.22 11.40
CA LEU A 130 -6.99 -18.73 12.52
C LEU A 130 -6.13 -19.09 13.74
N ALA A 131 -4.92 -19.64 13.55
CA ALA A 131 -4.02 -19.99 14.64
C ALA A 131 -3.54 -18.76 15.44
N GLY A 132 -3.45 -17.58 14.81
CA GLY A 132 -3.16 -16.33 15.50
C GLY A 132 -4.25 -15.86 16.48
N ASP A 133 -5.41 -16.54 16.55
CA ASP A 133 -6.49 -16.29 17.53
C ASP A 133 -6.32 -17.14 18.81
N VAL A 134 -5.38 -18.09 18.82
CA VAL A 134 -5.10 -18.92 19.99
C VAL A 134 -4.31 -18.07 20.99
N LYS A 135 -5.06 -17.26 21.75
CA LYS A 135 -4.56 -16.70 23.00
C LYS A 135 -4.07 -17.87 23.83
N VAL A 136 -2.77 -17.87 24.14
CA VAL A 136 -2.17 -18.75 25.13
C VAL A 136 -3.06 -18.66 26.37
N LYS A 137 -3.89 -19.68 26.60
CA LYS A 137 -4.37 -19.96 27.95
C LYS A 137 -3.09 -20.24 28.71
N LYS A 138 -2.64 -19.21 29.44
CA LYS A 138 -1.66 -19.31 30.52
C LYS A 138 -2.21 -20.36 31.48
N GLU A 139 -1.91 -21.62 31.19
CA GLU A 139 -1.97 -22.66 32.18
C GLU A 139 -0.78 -22.42 33.12
N ARG A 140 -1.04 -22.60 34.42
CA ARG A 140 -0.04 -22.71 35.50
C ARG A 140 0.45 -21.40 36.10
N ASP A 141 -0.18 -20.98 37.19
CA ASP A 141 0.21 -21.37 38.56
C ASP A 141 -0.99 -21.18 39.51
#